data_AF-S9PB53-F1
#
_entry.id   AF-S9PB53-F1
#
_cell.length_a   1.000
_cell.length_b   1.000
_cell.length_c   1.000
_cell.angle_alpha   90.00
_cell.angle_beta   90.00
_cell.angle_gamma   90.00
#
_symmetry.space_group_name_H-M   'P 1'
#
loop_
_entity.id
_entity.type
_entity.pdbx_description
1 polymer ?
#
loop_
_entity_poly.entity_id
_entity_poly.type
_entity_poly.pdbx_seq_one_letter_code
_entity_poly.pdbx_strand_id
1 'polypeptide(L)'
;MGNQTDGGAPDASVDGGDVADAGGGTEGDGGSPDASVDAGEPVDAGAPTDGGDTVPDAGVPGGGSRSACTLNSDCPADERCECDESEGCLCLTGPRGTGRSGVDACVSGNDCESSLCAEGWGGFFCSGPCASDSDCGPRLPLCAYITFVGDMCIRQPDGGP
;
A
#
# COMPACT_ATOMS: atom_id res chain seq x y z
N MET A 1 50.35 -12.17 -29.49
CA MET A 1 49.80 -11.85 -30.82
C MET A 1 48.30 -11.67 -30.59
N GLY A 2 47.84 -10.49 -30.15
CA GLY A 2 47.26 -9.44 -31.01
C GLY A 2 45.82 -9.86 -31.38
N ASN A 3 44.76 -9.25 -30.87
CA ASN A 3 44.30 -7.94 -31.33
C ASN A 3 43.37 -7.26 -30.30
N GLN A 4 43.70 -6.02 -29.92
CA GLN A 4 42.77 -5.07 -29.32
C GLN A 4 41.95 -4.43 -30.44
N THR A 5 40.66 -4.18 -30.21
CA THR A 5 39.91 -3.21 -31.01
C THR A 5 39.29 -2.19 -30.08
N ASP A 6 39.80 -0.97 -30.24
CA ASP A 6 39.36 0.29 -29.68
C ASP A 6 38.00 0.76 -30.22
N GLY A 7 37.34 1.61 -29.44
CA GLY A 7 36.49 2.72 -29.92
C GLY A 7 34.99 2.40 -30.06
N GLY A 8 34.07 3.19 -29.53
CA GLY A 8 34.17 4.47 -28.85
C GLY A 8 32.78 4.92 -28.39
N ALA A 9 32.74 5.67 -27.30
CA ALA A 9 31.58 6.50 -26.95
C ALA A 9 31.60 7.76 -27.83
N PRO A 10 30.44 8.23 -28.31
CA PRO A 10 30.29 9.63 -28.67
C PRO A 10 29.58 10.43 -27.58
N ASP A 11 30.10 11.64 -27.44
CA ASP A 11 29.80 12.73 -26.53
C ASP A 11 28.36 13.27 -26.53
N ALA A 12 28.12 14.03 -25.47
CA ALA A 12 27.09 15.03 -25.26
C ALA A 12 26.73 15.88 -26.49
N SER A 13 25.46 16.27 -26.56
CA SER A 13 25.02 17.53 -27.17
C SER A 13 23.75 18.02 -26.47
N VAL A 14 23.81 19.29 -26.09
CA VAL A 14 22.83 20.10 -25.36
C VAL A 14 22.04 20.92 -26.39
N ASP A 15 20.73 21.10 -26.20
CA ASP A 15 19.85 22.20 -26.65
C ASP A 15 18.42 21.67 -26.59
N GLY A 16 17.40 22.33 -26.04
CA GLY A 16 17.19 23.73 -25.70
C GLY A 16 15.68 23.95 -25.82
N GLY A 17 15.04 24.59 -24.84
CA GLY A 17 13.61 24.86 -24.93
C GLY A 17 12.90 25.22 -23.63
N ASP A 18 13.48 26.13 -22.85
CA ASP A 18 12.69 26.93 -21.91
C ASP A 18 11.68 27.78 -22.70
N VAL A 19 10.40 27.66 -22.37
CA VAL A 19 9.35 28.57 -22.82
C VAL A 19 8.86 29.43 -21.65
N ALA A 20 9.08 30.74 -21.85
CA ALA A 20 8.58 31.96 -21.20
C ALA A 20 7.28 31.83 -20.39
N ASP A 21 7.17 32.40 -19.18
CA ASP A 21 7.18 33.82 -18.77
C ASP A 21 5.87 34.60 -19.05
N ALA A 22 5.47 35.28 -17.97
CA ALA A 22 4.68 36.51 -17.83
C ALA A 22 3.14 36.53 -17.92
N GLY A 23 2.57 36.98 -16.80
CA GLY A 23 1.39 37.87 -16.74
C GLY A 23 0.17 37.23 -16.08
N GLY A 24 -0.52 37.83 -15.11
CA GLY A 24 -0.52 39.19 -14.61
C GLY A 24 -1.82 39.36 -13.82
N GLY A 25 -1.76 40.04 -12.67
CA GLY A 25 -2.89 40.15 -11.75
C GLY A 25 -4.02 41.08 -12.24
N THR A 26 -5.15 40.97 -11.55
CA THR A 26 -6.11 42.08 -11.43
C THR A 26 -6.65 42.09 -10.00
N GLU A 27 -6.10 42.99 -9.20
CA GLU A 27 -6.81 43.62 -8.10
C GLU A 27 -7.92 44.50 -8.71
N GLY A 28 -9.12 44.42 -8.13
CA GLY A 28 -10.28 45.21 -8.53
C GLY A 28 -11.13 45.50 -7.31
N ASP A 29 -10.64 46.42 -6.48
CA ASP A 29 -11.39 47.08 -5.41
C ASP A 29 -12.42 48.05 -6.05
N GLY A 30 -13.66 48.01 -5.57
CA GLY A 30 -14.77 48.77 -6.15
C GLY A 30 -15.99 48.77 -5.26
N GLY A 31 -15.85 49.29 -4.04
CA GLY A 31 -16.97 49.55 -3.14
C GLY A 31 -17.83 50.74 -3.57
N SER A 32 -19.14 50.67 -3.32
CA SER A 32 -19.93 51.73 -2.67
C SER A 32 -21.41 51.35 -2.46
N PRO A 33 -22.12 52.02 -1.53
CA PRO A 33 -23.00 51.37 -0.53
C PRO A 33 -24.50 51.70 -0.68
N ASP A 34 -25.24 51.33 0.37
CA ASP A 34 -26.62 51.70 0.77
C ASP A 34 -27.76 50.71 0.46
N ALA A 35 -28.22 49.98 1.50
CA ALA A 35 -29.47 50.31 2.22
C ALA A 35 -29.89 49.20 3.21
N SER A 36 -29.79 49.52 4.50
CA SER A 36 -30.83 49.36 5.55
C SER A 36 -31.74 48.12 5.62
N VAL A 37 -31.52 47.33 6.69
CA VAL A 37 -32.48 46.62 7.59
C VAL A 37 -33.72 45.90 7.02
N ASP A 38 -33.82 44.59 7.28
CA ASP A 38 -35.00 44.00 7.93
C ASP A 38 -34.65 42.69 8.64
N ALA A 39 -35.10 42.56 9.89
CA ALA A 39 -34.92 41.38 10.72
C ALA A 39 -36.06 40.40 10.43
N GLY A 40 -35.80 39.44 9.53
CA GLY A 40 -36.69 38.32 9.26
C GLY A 40 -36.22 37.05 9.98
N GLU A 41 -37.14 36.41 10.69
CA GLU A 41 -36.99 35.17 11.47
C GLU A 41 -36.26 34.03 10.73
N PRO A 42 -35.51 33.16 11.43
CA PRO A 42 -34.91 31.99 10.80
C PRO A 42 -36.02 31.04 10.36
N VAL A 43 -36.12 30.85 9.05
CA VAL A 43 -36.89 29.78 8.42
C VAL A 43 -36.32 28.43 8.87
N ASP A 44 -37.18 27.66 9.54
CA ASP A 44 -36.99 26.23 9.82
C ASP A 44 -37.00 25.47 8.48
N ALA A 45 -35.84 25.38 7.84
CA ALA A 45 -35.60 24.56 6.68
C ALA A 45 -35.09 23.20 7.18
N GLY A 46 -35.97 22.20 7.07
CA GLY A 46 -35.77 20.85 7.56
C GLY A 46 -34.43 20.20 7.17
N ALA A 47 -34.07 19.26 8.03
CA ALA A 47 -32.91 18.38 7.99
C ALA A 47 -32.31 18.11 6.60
N PRO A 48 -31.01 18.42 6.41
CA PRO A 48 -30.17 17.57 5.60
C PRO A 48 -29.80 16.34 6.44
N THR A 49 -30.09 15.16 5.89
CA THR A 49 -29.55 13.88 6.30
C THR A 49 -28.10 14.00 6.76
N ASP A 50 -27.79 13.49 7.95
CA ASP A 50 -26.44 13.23 8.43
C ASP A 50 -25.73 12.34 7.40
N GLY A 51 -25.08 12.99 6.43
CA GLY A 51 -24.08 12.37 5.59
C GLY A 51 -22.95 12.00 6.52
N GLY A 52 -22.83 10.69 6.77
CA GLY A 52 -21.84 10.10 7.66
C GLY A 52 -20.43 10.54 7.26
N ASP A 53 -19.98 11.61 7.89
CA ASP A 53 -18.57 11.92 8.02
C ASP A 53 -18.13 11.20 9.30
N THR A 54 -17.94 9.88 9.18
CA THR A 54 -17.23 9.13 10.20
C THR A 54 -15.77 9.57 10.12
N VAL A 55 -15.46 10.68 10.79
CA VAL A 55 -14.09 10.95 11.23
C VAL A 55 -13.63 9.68 11.95
N PRO A 56 -12.60 8.96 11.47
CA PRO A 56 -12.12 7.79 12.18
C PRO A 56 -11.67 8.26 13.56
N ASP A 57 -12.30 7.68 14.59
CA ASP A 57 -11.95 7.92 15.98
C ASP A 57 -10.46 7.59 16.16
N ALA A 58 -9.65 8.62 16.42
CA ALA A 58 -8.21 8.53 16.61
C ALA A 58 -7.83 7.89 17.98
N GLY A 59 -8.64 6.97 18.49
CA GLY A 59 -8.57 6.46 19.86
C GLY A 59 -8.22 4.97 20.01
N VAL A 60 -8.25 4.16 18.94
CA VAL A 60 -7.93 2.72 19.01
C VAL A 60 -6.79 2.39 18.03
N PRO A 61 -5.67 1.79 18.48
CA PRO A 61 -4.69 1.24 17.55
C PRO A 61 -5.40 0.21 16.64
N GLY A 62 -5.45 0.49 15.34
CA GLY A 62 -6.03 -0.43 14.35
C GLY A 62 -7.48 -0.17 13.93
N GLY A 63 -7.94 1.09 13.90
CA GLY A 63 -9.29 1.48 13.42
C GLY A 63 -9.61 1.23 11.93
N GLY A 64 -9.26 0.05 11.41
CA GLY A 64 -9.62 -0.39 10.05
C GLY A 64 -11.01 -0.99 9.97
N SER A 65 -11.32 -1.58 8.81
CA SER A 65 -12.61 -2.20 8.53
C SER A 65 -12.96 -3.37 9.46
N ARG A 66 -11.96 -3.99 10.09
CA ARG A 66 -12.09 -5.20 10.91
C ARG A 66 -12.77 -6.35 10.17
N SER A 67 -12.66 -6.36 8.84
CA SER A 67 -13.11 -7.49 8.03
C SER A 67 -12.18 -8.68 8.26
N ALA A 68 -12.73 -9.89 8.25
CA ALA A 68 -11.92 -11.10 8.29
C ALA A 68 -11.02 -11.16 7.05
N CYS A 69 -9.74 -11.50 7.25
CA CYS A 69 -8.76 -11.59 6.18
C CYS A 69 -7.88 -12.83 6.35
N THR A 70 -7.27 -13.26 5.25
CA THR A 70 -6.22 -14.29 5.25
C THR A 70 -4.88 -13.67 4.88
N LEU A 71 -4.88 -12.76 3.91
CA LEU A 71 -3.72 -12.04 3.40
C LEU A 71 -4.03 -10.55 3.27
N ASN A 72 -2.99 -9.73 3.11
CA ASN A 72 -3.13 -8.31 2.81
C ASN A 72 -4.00 -8.02 1.56
N SER A 73 -4.06 -8.93 0.59
CA SER A 73 -4.90 -8.78 -0.60
C SER A 73 -6.41 -8.76 -0.31
N ASP A 74 -6.83 -9.28 0.84
CA ASP A 74 -8.23 -9.28 1.26
C ASP A 74 -8.65 -7.93 1.87
N CYS A 75 -7.68 -7.09 2.23
CA CYS A 75 -7.90 -5.80 2.86
C CYS A 75 -7.84 -4.65 1.85
N PRO A 76 -8.53 -3.52 2.13
CA PRO A 76 -8.32 -2.24 1.46
C PRO A 76 -6.84 -1.84 1.42
N ALA A 77 -6.46 -1.02 0.44
CA ALA A 77 -5.06 -0.69 0.16
C ALA A 77 -4.35 0.05 1.31
N ASP A 78 -5.10 0.79 2.13
CA ASP A 78 -4.67 1.52 3.32
C ASP A 78 -4.74 0.69 4.62
N GLU A 79 -5.10 -0.58 4.50
CA GLU A 79 -5.19 -1.55 5.59
C GLU A 79 -4.22 -2.72 5.37
N ARG A 80 -3.87 -3.38 6.47
CA ARG A 80 -3.14 -4.64 6.50
C ARG A 80 -3.94 -5.71 7.22
N CYS A 81 -3.73 -6.95 6.83
CA CYS A 81 -4.25 -8.09 7.56
C CYS A 81 -3.33 -8.38 8.75
N GLU A 82 -3.86 -8.25 9.96
CA GLU A 82 -3.14 -8.51 11.20
C GLU A 82 -3.82 -9.65 11.95
N CYS A 83 -3.04 -10.66 12.32
CA CYS A 83 -3.54 -11.87 12.96
C CYS A 83 -3.19 -11.88 14.45
N ASP A 84 -4.22 -11.95 15.27
CA ASP A 84 -4.12 -12.21 16.70
C ASP A 84 -4.69 -13.60 17.02
N GLU A 85 -4.04 -14.34 17.91
CA GLU A 85 -4.47 -15.72 18.22
C GLU A 85 -5.83 -15.77 18.95
N SER A 86 -6.25 -14.67 19.58
CA SER A 86 -7.51 -14.58 20.32
C SER A 86 -8.66 -13.98 19.50
N GLU A 87 -8.36 -13.05 18.59
CA GLU A 87 -9.38 -12.38 17.75
C GLU A 87 -9.45 -12.92 16.31
N GLY A 88 -8.44 -13.67 15.88
CA GLY A 88 -8.25 -14.07 14.48
C GLY A 88 -7.58 -12.99 13.64
N CYS A 89 -7.67 -13.14 12.32
CA CYS A 89 -7.07 -12.22 11.36
C CYS A 89 -8.07 -11.17 10.89
N LEU A 90 -7.74 -9.89 11.11
CA LEU A 90 -8.59 -8.75 10.81
C LEU A 90 -7.85 -7.68 10.03
N CYS A 91 -8.55 -6.99 9.13
CA CYS A 91 -8.00 -5.82 8.44
C CYS A 91 -7.97 -4.61 9.39
N LEU A 92 -6.76 -4.12 9.65
CA LEU A 92 -6.50 -2.96 10.49
C LEU A 92 -5.82 -1.86 9.66
N THR A 93 -6.18 -0.60 9.91
CA THR A 93 -5.49 0.54 9.29
C THR A 93 -4.00 0.49 9.60
N GLY A 94 -3.18 0.61 8.56
CA GLY A 94 -1.74 0.68 8.74
C GLY A 94 -0.96 0.26 7.49
N PRO A 95 0.34 0.60 7.45
CA PRO A 95 1.19 0.17 6.35
C PRO A 95 1.31 -1.35 6.32
N ARG A 96 1.36 -1.90 5.12
CA ARG A 96 1.73 -3.29 4.84
C ARG A 96 3.25 -3.43 4.92
N GLY A 97 3.69 -4.66 5.19
CA GLY A 97 5.08 -5.03 5.03
C GLY A 97 5.53 -4.93 3.57
N THR A 98 6.84 -5.02 3.35
CA THR A 98 7.46 -4.96 2.02
C THR A 98 8.31 -6.18 1.70
N GLY A 99 8.44 -7.12 2.63
CA GLY A 99 9.21 -8.34 2.45
C GLY A 99 8.60 -9.26 1.40
N ARG A 100 9.46 -9.78 0.52
CA ARG A 100 9.09 -10.62 -0.63
C ARG A 100 9.15 -12.11 -0.31
N SER A 101 8.23 -12.84 -0.92
CA SER A 101 8.06 -14.30 -0.78
C SER A 101 9.35 -15.08 -1.05
N GLY A 102 9.79 -15.88 -0.08
CA GLY A 102 10.96 -16.76 -0.16
C GLY A 102 12.31 -16.03 -0.25
N VAL A 103 12.36 -14.72 -0.02
CA VAL A 103 13.58 -13.90 -0.12
C VAL A 103 13.91 -13.25 1.22
N ASP A 104 12.98 -12.44 1.73
CA ASP A 104 13.24 -11.58 2.88
C ASP A 104 12.88 -12.30 4.18
N ALA A 105 13.77 -12.19 5.18
CA ALA A 105 13.52 -12.75 6.50
C ALA A 105 12.45 -11.92 7.24
N CYS A 106 11.67 -12.56 8.11
CA CYS A 106 10.61 -11.90 8.87
C CYS A 106 10.62 -12.34 10.34
N VAL A 107 10.13 -11.46 11.19
CA VAL A 107 9.83 -11.75 12.60
C VAL A 107 8.33 -11.99 12.78
N SER A 108 7.51 -11.30 11.99
CA SER A 108 6.05 -11.40 12.01
C SER A 108 5.46 -11.23 10.62
N GLY A 109 4.17 -11.52 10.47
CA GLY A 109 3.44 -11.26 9.22
C GLY A 109 3.52 -9.80 8.76
N ASN A 110 3.61 -8.85 9.71
CA ASN A 110 3.64 -7.41 9.41
C ASN A 110 4.89 -6.97 8.62
N ASP A 111 5.93 -7.79 8.57
CA ASP A 111 7.14 -7.50 7.78
C ASP A 111 6.93 -7.80 6.28
N CYS A 112 5.91 -8.59 5.94
CA CYS A 112 5.73 -9.18 4.62
C CYS A 112 4.64 -8.48 3.81
N GLU A 113 4.86 -8.38 2.49
CA GLU A 113 3.87 -7.81 1.55
C GLU A 113 2.52 -8.52 1.65
N SER A 114 2.54 -9.82 1.91
CA SER A 114 1.37 -10.70 1.98
C SER A 114 0.68 -10.77 3.34
N SER A 115 1.31 -10.27 4.41
CA SER A 115 1.03 -10.56 5.83
C SER A 115 1.41 -11.96 6.35
N LEU A 116 2.14 -12.78 5.58
CA LEU A 116 2.51 -14.14 5.99
C LEU A 116 4.02 -14.30 6.23
N CYS A 117 4.36 -14.69 7.45
CA CYS A 117 5.71 -15.08 7.84
C CYS A 117 5.75 -16.60 8.08
N ALA A 118 6.49 -17.33 7.24
CA ALA A 118 6.47 -18.79 7.21
C ALA A 118 7.85 -19.39 7.51
N GLU A 119 7.85 -20.62 8.01
CA GLU A 119 9.08 -21.36 8.27
C GLU A 119 9.77 -21.77 6.96
N GLY A 120 11.00 -21.31 6.78
CA GLY A 120 11.87 -21.69 5.67
C GLY A 120 13.17 -22.34 6.17
N TRP A 121 14.12 -22.55 5.25
CA TRP A 121 15.39 -23.15 5.65
C TRP A 121 16.28 -22.15 6.38
N GLY A 122 16.49 -22.39 7.67
CA GLY A 122 17.39 -21.61 8.52
C GLY A 122 16.74 -20.39 9.18
N GLY A 123 15.40 -20.31 9.19
CA GLY A 123 14.66 -19.22 9.84
C GLY A 123 13.26 -19.05 9.29
N PHE A 124 12.66 -17.90 9.61
CA PHE A 124 11.37 -17.49 9.06
C PHE A 124 11.57 -16.48 7.93
N PHE A 125 10.79 -16.66 6.86
CA PHE A 125 10.85 -15.84 5.67
C PHE A 125 9.43 -15.44 5.25
N CYS A 126 9.32 -14.29 4.62
CA CYS A 126 8.06 -13.87 4.04
C CYS A 126 7.60 -14.93 3.03
N SER A 127 6.35 -15.33 3.12
CA SER A 127 5.67 -16.20 2.17
C SER A 127 4.57 -15.37 1.49
N GLY A 128 3.96 -15.88 0.44
CA GLY A 128 2.90 -15.17 -0.26
C GLY A 128 2.24 -16.05 -1.31
N PRO A 129 1.16 -15.54 -1.92
CA PRO A 129 0.44 -16.26 -2.96
C PRO A 129 1.33 -16.47 -4.18
N CYS A 130 1.14 -17.60 -4.85
CA CYS A 130 1.89 -17.98 -6.04
C CYS A 130 0.99 -18.68 -7.05
N ALA A 131 1.36 -18.64 -8.32
CA ALA A 131 0.74 -19.45 -9.37
C ALA A 131 1.62 -20.65 -9.76
N SER A 132 2.92 -20.56 -9.46
CA SER A 132 3.95 -21.53 -9.83
C SER A 132 5.18 -21.41 -8.94
N ASP A 133 6.03 -22.43 -8.93
CA ASP A 133 7.30 -22.43 -8.18
C ASP A 133 8.23 -21.26 -8.55
N SER A 134 8.11 -20.73 -9.78
CA SER A 134 8.92 -19.57 -10.22
C SER A 134 8.53 -18.25 -9.58
N ASP A 135 7.35 -18.16 -8.96
CA ASP A 135 6.93 -16.97 -8.21
C ASP A 135 7.58 -16.93 -6.82
N CYS A 136 8.21 -18.03 -6.42
CA CYS A 136 8.72 -18.23 -5.09
C CYS A 136 10.24 -18.05 -5.01
N GLY A 137 10.69 -17.39 -3.94
CA GLY A 137 12.11 -17.20 -3.66
C GLY A 137 12.81 -18.47 -3.15
N PRO A 138 14.15 -18.48 -3.14
CA PRO A 138 14.95 -19.67 -2.87
C PRO A 138 14.80 -20.23 -1.44
N ARG A 139 14.23 -19.48 -0.50
CA ARG A 139 14.01 -19.94 0.88
C ARG A 139 12.69 -20.69 1.04
N LEU A 140 11.74 -20.49 0.14
CA LEU A 140 10.41 -21.10 0.13
C LEU A 140 10.03 -21.50 -1.32
N PRO A 141 10.79 -22.40 -1.97
CA PRO A 141 10.78 -22.52 -3.44
C PRO A 141 9.56 -23.22 -4.05
N LEU A 142 8.66 -23.79 -3.24
CA LEU A 142 7.52 -24.55 -3.75
C LEU A 142 6.23 -23.75 -3.66
N CYS A 143 5.48 -23.72 -4.75
CA CYS A 143 4.11 -23.24 -4.76
C CYS A 143 3.16 -24.39 -4.48
N ALA A 144 2.47 -24.36 -3.34
CA ALA A 144 1.58 -25.44 -2.93
C ALA A 144 0.26 -24.94 -2.35
N TYR A 145 -0.80 -25.68 -2.64
CA TYR A 145 -2.11 -25.42 -2.08
C TYR A 145 -2.19 -25.78 -0.60
N ILE A 146 -2.53 -24.79 0.23
CA ILE A 146 -2.85 -24.94 1.64
C ILE A 146 -4.35 -24.72 1.81
N THR A 147 -5.04 -25.71 2.36
CA THR A 147 -6.49 -25.63 2.61
C THR A 147 -6.84 -24.37 3.40
N PHE A 148 -7.87 -23.65 2.94
CA PHE A 148 -8.37 -22.40 3.52
C PHE A 148 -7.48 -21.15 3.30
N VAL A 149 -6.28 -21.29 2.73
CA VAL A 149 -5.40 -20.16 2.40
C VAL A 149 -5.27 -19.98 0.88
N GLY A 150 -5.07 -21.07 0.14
CA GLY A 150 -4.79 -21.04 -1.30
C GLY A 150 -3.36 -21.50 -1.62
N ASP A 151 -2.91 -21.19 -2.83
CA ASP A 151 -1.57 -21.52 -3.30
C ASP A 151 -0.54 -20.56 -2.73
N MET A 152 0.43 -21.07 -1.96
CA MET A 152 1.42 -20.28 -1.22
C MET A 152 2.84 -20.80 -1.41
N CYS A 153 3.81 -19.89 -1.35
CA CYS A 153 5.23 -20.25 -1.32
C CYS A 153 5.62 -20.91 0.00
N ILE A 154 6.01 -22.16 -0.03
CA ILE A 154 6.41 -22.95 1.14
C ILE A 154 7.79 -23.56 0.98
N ARG A 155 8.37 -24.00 2.09
CA ARG A 155 9.60 -24.80 2.06
C ARG A 155 9.37 -26.13 1.35
N GLN A 156 10.43 -26.64 0.73
CA GLN A 156 10.46 -28.02 0.28
C GLN A 156 10.46 -28.97 1.49
N PRO A 157 9.51 -29.93 1.58
CA PRO A 157 9.38 -30.81 2.74
C PRO A 157 10.58 -31.75 2.92
N ASP A 158 11.28 -32.07 1.83
CA ASP A 158 12.39 -33.03 1.84
C ASP A 158 13.75 -32.39 2.16
N GLY A 159 13.78 -31.07 2.39
CA GLY A 159 15.03 -30.33 2.63
C GLY A 159 16.00 -30.30 1.45
N GLY A 160 15.52 -30.57 0.24
CA GLY A 160 16.31 -30.53 -0.99
C GLY A 160 16.62 -29.08 -1.42
N PRO A 161 17.82 -28.82 -1.99
CA PRO A 161 18.15 -27.55 -2.62
C PRO A 161 17.44 -27.34 -3.96
#